data_AF-A0A449H302-F1
#
_entry.id   AF-A0A449H302-F1
#
_cell.length_a   1.000
_cell.length_b   1.000
_cell.length_c   1.000
_cell.angle_alpha   90.00
_cell.angle_beta   90.00
_cell.angle_gamma   90.00
#
_symmetry.space_group_name_H-M   'P 1'
#
loop_
_entity.id
_entity.type
_entity.pdbx_description
1 polymer ?
#
loop_
_entity_poly.entity_id
_entity_poly.type
_entity_poly.pdbx_seq_one_letter_code
_entity_poly.pdbx_strand_id
1 'polypeptide(L)'
;MRRGKLTRHLTAVVATAMAVAVFAGPAAAEADPAPGAPASATLDVPEALRQLRAAATGNPAAEAAVDRLLAEPDALAAAGDVALPAQVFQIPAQSDIGRGDGPGMYGSGIALGIDGFRLGFFGGPGMIAPNQAGAKLEAVWVNLSNGRSGTELLIEHNDVPVDTTIRSRAFDPGPGMIVAAVYGTLWHRWSVPVSEAHPDGFQYLRGTINFPSLGALYN
;
A
#
# COMPACT_ATOMS: atom_id res chain seq x y z
N MET A 1 13.13 67.72 -15.51
CA MET A 1 11.88 67.00 -15.84
C MET A 1 12.02 65.55 -15.40
N ARG A 2 11.01 65.02 -14.69
CA ARG A 2 10.90 63.63 -14.18
C ARG A 2 10.82 62.58 -15.30
N ARG A 3 11.35 61.38 -15.04
CA ARG A 3 10.86 60.01 -15.37
C ARG A 3 12.02 59.06 -15.03
N GLY A 4 11.92 57.93 -14.32
CA GLY A 4 10.83 57.11 -13.82
C GLY A 4 11.46 55.71 -13.66
N LYS A 5 11.48 55.16 -12.45
CA LYS A 5 12.13 53.87 -12.10
C LYS A 5 11.46 52.70 -12.82
N LEU A 6 12.24 51.70 -13.27
CA LEU A 6 11.73 50.36 -13.53
C LEU A 6 12.78 49.31 -13.13
N THR A 7 12.69 48.83 -11.91
CA THR A 7 13.45 47.68 -11.41
C THR A 7 12.70 46.42 -11.83
N ARG A 8 13.27 45.61 -12.73
CA ARG A 8 12.72 44.29 -13.08
C ARG A 8 13.41 43.22 -12.25
N HIS A 9 12.66 42.68 -11.28
CA HIS A 9 12.99 41.43 -10.60
C HIS A 9 12.66 40.27 -11.54
N LEU A 10 13.66 39.47 -11.91
CA LEU A 10 13.50 38.22 -12.64
C LEU A 10 13.50 37.08 -11.63
N THR A 11 12.30 36.62 -11.30
CA THR A 11 12.03 35.40 -10.54
C THR A 11 12.33 34.22 -11.45
N ALA A 12 13.36 33.43 -11.13
CA ALA A 12 13.64 32.18 -11.82
C ALA A 12 12.71 31.09 -11.28
N VAL A 13 11.74 30.67 -12.09
CA VAL A 13 10.92 29.48 -11.85
C VAL A 13 11.75 28.27 -12.27
N VAL A 14 12.14 27.43 -11.30
CA VAL A 14 12.73 26.11 -11.58
C VAL A 14 11.59 25.19 -11.99
N ALA A 15 11.56 24.82 -13.27
CA ALA A 15 10.66 23.80 -13.79
C ALA A 15 11.21 22.41 -13.44
N THR A 16 10.50 21.66 -12.61
CA THR A 16 10.80 20.27 -12.29
C THR A 16 10.43 19.40 -13.49
N ALA A 17 11.44 18.87 -14.19
CA ALA A 17 11.24 17.88 -15.23
C ALA A 17 10.89 16.53 -14.58
N MET A 18 9.64 16.09 -14.70
CA MET A 18 9.26 14.70 -14.44
C MET A 18 9.81 13.83 -15.58
N ALA A 19 10.81 13.01 -15.29
CA ALA A 19 11.21 11.93 -16.18
C ALA A 19 10.40 10.68 -15.84
N VAL A 20 9.38 10.41 -16.65
CA VAL A 20 8.79 9.07 -16.78
C VAL A 20 9.73 8.26 -17.67
N ALA A 21 10.35 7.21 -17.13
CA ALA A 21 11.05 6.21 -17.92
C ALA A 21 10.50 4.83 -17.56
N VAL A 22 9.86 4.23 -18.56
CA VAL A 22 9.27 2.88 -18.56
C VAL A 22 10.39 1.83 -18.64
N PHE A 23 10.16 0.74 -17.91
CA PHE A 23 10.90 -0.54 -17.88
C PHE A 23 11.81 -0.89 -19.08
N ALA A 24 13.07 -1.18 -18.77
CA ALA A 24 13.94 -2.14 -19.47
C ALA A 24 14.85 -2.81 -18.41
N GLY A 25 14.95 -4.15 -18.38
CA GLY A 25 15.91 -4.90 -17.54
C GLY A 25 17.37 -4.68 -17.97
N PRO A 26 18.42 -5.38 -17.46
CA PRO A 26 18.47 -6.63 -16.66
C PRO A 26 19.54 -6.59 -15.52
N ALA A 27 19.88 -7.77 -14.97
CA ALA A 27 21.17 -8.12 -14.36
C ALA A 27 21.59 -7.46 -13.02
N ALA A 28 22.29 -8.28 -12.23
CA ALA A 28 22.88 -7.94 -10.94
C ALA A 28 23.67 -6.62 -10.97
N ALA A 29 23.31 -5.71 -10.08
CA ALA A 29 24.23 -4.73 -9.54
C ALA A 29 24.12 -4.86 -8.02
N GLU A 30 25.06 -5.61 -7.45
CA GLU A 30 25.46 -5.51 -6.05
C GLU A 30 25.98 -4.09 -5.88
N ALA A 31 25.06 -3.17 -5.57
CA ALA A 31 25.37 -1.77 -5.33
C ALA A 31 25.86 -1.66 -3.90
N ASP A 32 27.17 -1.45 -3.75
CA ASP A 32 27.80 -1.03 -2.51
C ASP A 32 26.96 0.10 -1.88
N PRO A 33 26.47 -0.03 -0.63
CA PRO A 33 25.55 0.94 -0.08
C PRO A 33 26.24 2.31 0.06
N ALA A 34 25.55 3.37 -0.39
CA ALA A 34 26.02 4.74 -0.32
C ALA A 34 26.42 5.11 1.14
N PRO A 35 27.52 5.84 1.35
CA PRO A 35 27.95 6.24 2.69
C PRO A 35 26.86 7.05 3.39
N GLY A 36 26.29 6.51 4.47
CA GLY A 36 25.23 7.15 5.26
C GLY A 36 23.81 6.61 5.02
N ALA A 37 23.62 5.60 4.16
CA ALA A 37 22.41 4.80 4.20
C ALA A 37 22.30 4.10 5.57
N PRO A 38 21.13 4.11 6.25
CA PRO A 38 20.97 3.28 7.44
C PRO A 38 21.30 1.84 7.04
N ALA A 39 22.16 1.18 7.82
CA ALA A 39 22.44 -0.25 7.64
C ALA A 39 21.07 -0.95 7.51
N SER A 40 20.84 -1.70 6.43
CA SER A 40 19.61 -2.48 6.25
C SER A 40 19.36 -3.25 7.53
N ALA A 41 18.43 -2.77 8.35
CA ALA A 41 18.09 -3.46 9.57
C ALA A 41 17.36 -4.73 9.14
N THR A 42 18.00 -5.87 9.40
CA THR A 42 17.40 -7.17 9.14
C THR A 42 16.12 -7.28 9.96
N LEU A 43 14.99 -7.48 9.29
CA LEU A 43 13.71 -7.75 9.94
C LEU A 43 13.70 -9.19 10.46
N ASP A 44 13.52 -9.37 11.77
CA ASP A 44 13.16 -10.68 12.34
C ASP A 44 11.67 -10.93 12.07
N VAL A 45 11.38 -11.61 10.96
CA VAL A 45 10.00 -11.86 10.49
C VAL A 45 9.18 -12.65 11.51
N PRO A 46 9.68 -13.75 12.11
CA PRO A 46 8.95 -14.45 13.18
C PRO A 46 8.58 -13.56 14.36
N GLU A 47 9.52 -12.77 14.87
CA GLU A 47 9.26 -11.88 16.00
C GLU A 47 8.29 -10.75 15.64
N ALA A 48 8.44 -10.17 14.45
CA ALA A 48 7.54 -9.15 13.91
C ALA A 48 6.10 -9.67 13.80
N LEU A 49 5.90 -10.88 13.28
CA LEU A 49 4.57 -11.49 13.19
C LEU A 49 3.98 -11.83 14.56
N ARG A 50 4.81 -12.25 15.52
CA ARG A 50 4.35 -12.47 16.89
C ARG A 50 3.85 -11.17 17.53
N GLN A 51 4.57 -10.06 17.35
CA GLN A 51 4.13 -8.75 17.83
C GLN A 51 2.90 -8.23 17.08
N LEU A 52 2.82 -8.45 15.77
CA LEU A 52 1.65 -8.10 14.97
C LEU A 52 0.42 -8.91 15.40
N ARG A 53 0.60 -10.19 15.75
CA ARG A 53 -0.47 -11.05 16.28
C ARG A 53 -0.95 -10.56 17.65
N ALA A 54 -0.04 -10.08 18.49
CA ALA A 54 -0.39 -9.46 19.76
C ALA A 54 -1.18 -8.15 19.55
N ALA A 55 -0.77 -7.32 18.58
CA ALA A 55 -1.49 -6.11 18.18
C ALA A 55 -2.90 -6.38 17.65
N ALA A 56 -3.13 -7.55 17.04
CA ALA A 56 -4.44 -7.98 16.55
C ALA A 56 -5.42 -8.41 17.65
N THR A 57 -4.97 -8.56 18.91
CA THR A 57 -5.78 -9.14 20.00
C THR A 57 -7.10 -8.38 20.20
N GLY A 58 -8.20 -9.13 20.23
CA GLY A 58 -9.55 -8.57 20.40
C GLY A 58 -10.21 -8.15 19.09
N ASN A 59 -9.54 -8.32 17.94
CA ASN A 59 -10.11 -8.15 16.60
C ASN A 59 -10.05 -9.50 15.85
N PRO A 60 -11.12 -10.32 15.87
CA PRO A 60 -11.10 -11.67 15.30
C PRO A 60 -10.68 -11.74 13.82
N ALA A 61 -11.01 -10.71 13.02
CA ALA A 61 -10.63 -10.67 11.61
C ALA A 61 -9.13 -10.41 11.42
N ALA A 62 -8.55 -9.50 12.22
CA ALA A 62 -7.12 -9.25 12.23
C ALA A 62 -6.36 -10.47 12.76
N GLU A 63 -6.85 -11.11 13.83
CA GLU A 63 -6.28 -12.32 14.38
C GLU A 63 -6.19 -13.43 13.32
N ALA A 64 -7.31 -13.73 12.65
CA ALA A 64 -7.36 -14.74 11.60
C ALA A 64 -6.52 -14.38 10.37
N ALA A 65 -6.28 -13.09 10.10
CA ALA A 65 -5.35 -12.68 9.06
C ALA A 65 -3.90 -12.98 9.45
N VAL A 66 -3.47 -12.57 10.64
CA VAL A 66 -2.09 -12.84 11.09
C VAL A 66 -1.85 -14.33 11.29
N ASP A 67 -2.84 -15.09 11.77
CA ASP A 67 -2.74 -16.55 11.89
C ASP A 67 -2.55 -17.24 10.53
N ARG A 68 -3.14 -16.71 9.45
CA ARG A 68 -2.88 -17.19 8.08
C ARG A 68 -1.45 -16.90 7.62
N LEU A 69 -0.87 -15.75 7.97
CA LEU A 69 0.54 -15.46 7.67
C LEU A 69 1.47 -16.43 8.41
N LEU A 70 1.21 -16.67 9.70
CA LEU A 70 1.99 -17.59 10.54
C LEU A 70 1.92 -19.05 10.05
N ALA A 71 0.84 -19.43 9.38
CA ALA A 71 0.66 -20.76 8.83
C ALA A 71 1.44 -21.01 7.52
N GLU A 72 2.02 -19.98 6.90
CA GLU A 72 2.71 -20.05 5.60
C GLU A 72 4.22 -19.68 5.71
N PRO A 73 5.02 -20.44 6.48
CA PRO A 73 6.43 -20.12 6.75
C PRO A 73 7.29 -20.05 5.47
N ASP A 74 6.96 -20.81 4.43
CA ASP A 74 7.69 -20.80 3.16
C ASP A 74 7.47 -19.48 2.38
N ALA A 75 6.24 -18.93 2.41
CA ALA A 75 5.94 -17.63 1.81
C ALA A 75 6.65 -16.49 2.57
N LEU A 76 6.78 -16.61 3.89
CA LEU A 76 7.51 -15.67 4.74
C LEU A 76 9.03 -15.72 4.49
N ALA A 77 9.59 -16.92 4.29
CA ALA A 77 11.02 -17.09 4.00
C ALA A 77 11.42 -16.49 2.65
N ALA A 78 10.52 -16.48 1.67
CA ALA A 78 10.72 -15.85 0.37
C ALA A 78 10.62 -14.30 0.40
N ALA A 79 10.13 -13.70 1.49
CA ALA A 79 9.92 -12.26 1.64
C ALA A 79 11.16 -11.49 2.14
N GLY A 80 12.33 -12.14 2.21
CA GLY A 80 13.51 -11.71 2.96
C GLY A 80 14.30 -10.49 2.44
N ASP A 81 14.03 -9.99 1.23
CA ASP A 81 14.71 -8.81 0.72
C ASP A 81 13.89 -7.54 1.02
N VAL A 82 14.33 -6.80 2.04
CA VAL A 82 13.70 -5.54 2.48
C VAL A 82 13.67 -4.53 1.33
N ALA A 83 12.46 -4.21 0.89
CA ALA A 83 12.16 -3.22 -0.14
C ALA A 83 12.62 -1.81 0.28
N LEU A 84 13.32 -1.08 -0.61
CA LEU A 84 13.78 0.32 -0.45
C LEU A 84 12.58 1.30 -0.28
N PRO A 85 12.79 2.58 0.10
CA PRO A 85 11.68 3.50 0.41
C PRO A 85 10.71 3.72 -0.78
N ALA A 86 9.42 3.87 -0.48
CA ALA A 86 8.26 3.98 -1.40
C ALA A 86 7.68 2.67 -1.96
N GLN A 87 7.82 1.56 -1.25
CA GLN A 87 7.61 0.23 -1.84
C GLN A 87 6.41 -0.52 -1.29
N VAL A 88 5.74 -1.19 -2.23
CA VAL A 88 4.73 -2.22 -1.98
C VAL A 88 5.26 -3.19 -0.91
N PHE A 89 4.42 -3.57 0.05
CA PHE A 89 4.63 -4.61 1.04
C PHE A 89 5.27 -5.85 0.40
N GLN A 90 6.24 -6.40 1.13
CA GLN A 90 7.10 -7.51 0.73
C GLN A 90 6.29 -8.74 0.33
N ILE A 91 5.16 -8.97 1.00
CA ILE A 91 4.21 -10.02 0.68
C ILE A 91 2.96 -9.41 0.08
N PRO A 92 2.64 -9.71 -1.19
CA PRO A 92 1.40 -9.26 -1.80
C PRO A 92 0.21 -9.95 -1.14
N ALA A 93 -0.90 -9.22 -1.05
CA ALA A 93 -2.17 -9.83 -0.71
C ALA A 93 -2.66 -10.73 -1.85
N GLN A 94 -3.43 -11.75 -1.55
CA GLN A 94 -4.20 -12.51 -2.54
C GLN A 94 -5.68 -12.23 -2.34
N SER A 95 -6.44 -12.22 -3.43
CA SER A 95 -7.90 -12.16 -3.41
C SER A 95 -8.48 -13.33 -4.19
N ASP A 96 -9.69 -13.72 -3.79
CA ASP A 96 -10.53 -14.73 -4.45
C ASP A 96 -10.95 -14.34 -5.88
N ILE A 97 -10.88 -13.06 -6.24
CA ILE A 97 -11.11 -12.56 -7.60
C ILE A 97 -9.80 -12.06 -8.24
N GLY A 98 -9.78 -11.97 -9.57
CA GLY A 98 -8.59 -11.74 -10.40
C GLY A 98 -8.96 -11.12 -11.76
N ARG A 99 -8.00 -10.62 -12.56
CA ARG A 99 -8.25 -9.95 -13.87
C ARG A 99 -8.72 -10.95 -14.97
N GLY A 100 -9.19 -12.13 -14.56
CA GLY A 100 -9.70 -13.24 -15.36
C GLY A 100 -10.52 -14.18 -14.48
N ASP A 101 -10.71 -15.43 -14.93
CA ASP A 101 -11.52 -16.42 -14.21
C ASP A 101 -10.74 -17.07 -13.04
N GLY A 102 -10.46 -16.31 -11.98
CA GLY A 102 -9.86 -16.89 -10.77
C GLY A 102 -9.18 -15.88 -9.83
N PRO A 103 -8.54 -16.37 -8.76
CA PRO A 103 -7.82 -15.56 -7.78
C PRO A 103 -6.73 -14.66 -8.38
N GLY A 104 -6.44 -13.53 -7.71
CA GLY A 104 -5.42 -12.57 -8.12
C GLY A 104 -4.44 -12.20 -6.99
N MET A 105 -3.29 -11.64 -7.35
CA MET A 105 -2.31 -11.06 -6.41
C MET A 105 -2.37 -9.53 -6.42
N TYR A 106 -2.14 -8.91 -5.26
CA TYR A 106 -2.33 -7.48 -5.01
C TYR A 106 -1.19 -6.85 -4.22
N GLY A 107 -0.88 -5.61 -4.56
CA GLY A 107 0.02 -4.79 -3.76
C GLY A 107 -0.72 -4.19 -2.57
N SER A 108 0.01 -3.99 -1.49
CA SER A 108 -0.35 -3.05 -0.41
C SER A 108 0.94 -2.37 0.04
N GLY A 109 0.93 -1.37 0.90
CA GLY A 109 2.11 -0.52 1.08
C GLY A 109 1.83 0.72 1.90
N ILE A 110 2.81 1.63 1.94
CA ILE A 110 2.56 3.01 2.35
C ILE A 110 1.90 3.74 1.19
N ALA A 111 0.77 4.36 1.44
CA ALA A 111 0.24 5.37 0.54
C ALA A 111 0.95 6.69 0.80
N LEU A 112 2.02 6.96 0.06
CA LEU A 112 2.72 8.24 0.16
C LEU A 112 1.75 9.38 -0.18
N GLY A 113 1.56 10.27 0.79
CA GLY A 113 0.77 11.49 0.69
C GLY A 113 1.54 12.68 1.26
N ILE A 114 1.22 13.89 0.79
CA ILE A 114 1.80 15.15 1.28
C ILE A 114 1.33 15.52 2.71
N ASP A 115 0.45 14.73 3.28
CA ASP A 115 -0.36 15.04 4.46
C ASP A 115 -0.15 14.05 5.64
N GLY A 116 0.84 13.15 5.54
CA GLY A 116 1.28 12.29 6.64
C GLY A 116 1.36 10.81 6.30
N PHE A 117 1.59 9.98 7.32
CA PHE A 117 1.70 8.53 7.17
C PHE A 117 0.32 7.91 6.92
N ARG A 118 0.23 7.06 5.89
CA ARG A 118 -0.99 6.37 5.49
C ARG A 118 -0.67 4.94 5.07
N LEU A 119 -1.52 4.01 5.46
CA LEU A 119 -1.49 2.63 4.95
C LEU A 119 -2.34 2.58 3.68
N GLY A 120 -1.90 1.81 2.69
CA GLY A 120 -2.53 1.73 1.38
C GLY A 120 -2.64 0.32 0.86
N PHE A 121 -3.66 0.09 0.06
CA PHE A 121 -3.83 -1.07 -0.81
C PHE A 121 -3.78 -0.60 -2.26
N PHE A 122 -3.00 -1.29 -3.09
CA PHE A 122 -2.65 -0.87 -4.45
C PHE A 122 -2.99 -1.96 -5.46
N GLY A 123 -3.76 -1.56 -6.46
CA GLY A 123 -4.14 -2.43 -7.55
C GLY A 123 -5.41 -3.20 -7.25
N GLY A 124 -5.69 -4.18 -8.11
CA GLY A 124 -6.99 -4.80 -8.20
C GLY A 124 -7.13 -5.54 -9.52
N PRO A 125 -8.03 -6.53 -9.61
CA PRO A 125 -8.32 -7.18 -10.87
C PRO A 125 -9.14 -6.28 -11.81
N GLY A 126 -9.71 -5.22 -11.25
CA GLY A 126 -10.33 -4.06 -11.90
C GLY A 126 -10.07 -2.78 -11.10
N MET A 127 -10.78 -1.70 -11.43
CA MET A 127 -10.72 -0.45 -10.66
C MET A 127 -11.35 -0.65 -9.28
N ILE A 128 -10.86 0.06 -8.26
CA ILE A 128 -11.54 0.10 -6.95
C ILE A 128 -12.88 0.81 -7.16
N ALA A 129 -13.96 0.19 -6.71
CA ALA A 129 -15.30 0.76 -6.89
C ALA A 129 -15.48 2.01 -6.01
N PRO A 130 -16.20 3.04 -6.48
CA PRO A 130 -16.35 4.26 -5.71
C PRO A 130 -17.16 4.07 -4.43
N ASN A 131 -18.11 3.14 -4.48
CA ASN A 131 -18.94 2.76 -3.35
C ASN A 131 -18.42 1.47 -2.74
N GLN A 132 -17.97 1.55 -1.48
CA GLN A 132 -17.47 0.41 -0.71
C GLN A 132 -18.51 -0.15 0.29
N ALA A 133 -19.79 0.20 0.14
CA ALA A 133 -20.85 -0.25 1.05
C ALA A 133 -20.88 -1.78 1.21
N GLY A 134 -20.88 -2.25 2.46
CA GLY A 134 -20.89 -3.68 2.78
C GLY A 134 -19.57 -4.41 2.50
N ALA A 135 -18.51 -3.69 2.11
CA ALA A 135 -17.13 -4.15 2.16
C ALA A 135 -16.38 -3.44 3.30
N LYS A 136 -15.32 -4.05 3.80
CA LYS A 136 -14.49 -3.52 4.88
C LYS A 136 -13.06 -4.00 4.69
N LEU A 137 -12.17 -3.08 4.34
CA LEU A 137 -10.74 -3.32 4.17
C LEU A 137 -9.98 -2.63 5.29
N GLU A 138 -9.14 -3.37 6.00
CA GLU A 138 -8.43 -2.89 7.18
C GLU A 138 -6.95 -3.28 7.14
N ALA A 139 -6.13 -2.52 7.85
CA ALA A 139 -4.75 -2.87 8.10
C ALA A 139 -4.49 -2.92 9.60
N VAL A 140 -3.98 -4.05 10.10
CA VAL A 140 -3.40 -4.14 11.44
C VAL A 140 -1.93 -3.76 11.35
N TRP A 141 -1.43 -3.00 12.32
CA TRP A 141 -0.05 -2.53 12.32
C TRP A 141 0.55 -2.48 13.72
N VAL A 142 1.88 -2.58 13.79
CA VAL A 142 2.70 -2.40 14.98
C VAL A 142 3.98 -1.66 14.63
N ASN A 143 4.38 -0.72 15.49
CA ASN A 143 5.70 -0.09 15.46
C ASN A 143 6.63 -0.87 16.39
N LEU A 144 7.56 -1.63 15.81
CA LEU A 144 8.50 -2.47 16.56
C LEU A 144 9.50 -1.65 17.39
N SER A 145 9.71 -0.37 17.06
CA SER A 145 10.66 0.49 17.75
C SER A 145 10.10 1.15 19.01
N ASN A 146 8.78 1.28 19.14
CA ASN A 146 8.15 1.95 20.29
C ASN A 146 6.92 1.23 20.86
N GLY A 147 6.50 0.11 20.27
CA GLY A 147 5.40 -0.73 20.74
C GLY A 147 4.00 -0.18 20.44
N ARG A 148 3.87 0.99 19.78
CA ARG A 148 2.56 1.51 19.35
C ARG A 148 1.96 0.59 18.30
N SER A 149 0.65 0.41 18.34
CA SER A 149 -0.05 -0.48 17.40
C SER A 149 -1.50 -0.06 17.22
N GLY A 150 -2.15 -0.63 16.22
CA GLY A 150 -3.57 -0.37 15.98
C GLY A 150 -4.12 -1.07 14.75
N THR A 151 -5.35 -0.69 14.42
CA THR A 151 -6.03 -1.08 13.17
C THR A 151 -6.51 0.19 12.48
N GLU A 152 -6.26 0.31 11.19
CA GLU A 152 -6.75 1.42 10.37
C GLU A 152 -7.69 0.91 9.28
N LEU A 153 -8.79 1.63 9.09
CA LEU A 153 -9.76 1.37 8.03
C LEU A 153 -9.27 2.03 6.73
N LEU A 154 -9.26 1.27 5.63
CA LEU A 154 -8.90 1.77 4.32
C LEU A 154 -10.18 2.17 3.58
N ILE A 155 -10.40 3.47 3.45
CA ILE A 155 -11.64 4.06 2.90
C ILE A 155 -11.38 5.23 1.96
N GLU A 156 -10.23 5.89 2.04
CA GLU A 156 -9.93 7.03 1.20
C GLU A 156 -9.44 6.56 -0.17
N HIS A 157 -10.23 6.79 -1.21
CA HIS A 157 -9.88 6.52 -2.60
C HIS A 157 -10.42 7.66 -3.47
N ASN A 158 -9.79 7.92 -4.61
CA ASN A 158 -10.36 8.81 -5.61
C ASN A 158 -10.95 7.99 -6.75
N ASP A 159 -12.18 8.32 -7.14
CA ASP A 159 -12.83 7.68 -8.28
C ASP A 159 -12.26 8.19 -9.61
N VAL A 160 -11.03 7.78 -9.91
CA VAL A 160 -10.31 8.15 -11.14
C VAL A 160 -9.81 6.85 -11.80
N PRO A 161 -9.98 6.66 -13.12
CA PRO A 161 -9.64 5.41 -13.80
C PRO A 161 -8.19 4.92 -13.64
N VAL A 162 -7.28 5.79 -13.24
CA VAL A 162 -5.85 5.51 -13.03
C VAL A 162 -5.52 5.28 -11.55
N ASP A 163 -6.35 5.79 -10.63
CA ASP A 163 -6.15 5.62 -9.19
C ASP A 163 -6.73 4.28 -8.75
N THR A 164 -5.86 3.27 -8.66
CA THR A 164 -6.21 1.95 -8.13
C THR A 164 -5.82 1.84 -6.66
N THR A 165 -5.90 2.92 -5.90
CA THR A 165 -5.47 2.95 -4.49
C THR A 165 -6.61 3.26 -3.55
N ILE A 166 -6.66 2.53 -2.43
CA ILE A 166 -7.50 2.84 -1.29
C ILE A 166 -6.62 2.92 -0.05
N ARG A 167 -6.88 3.90 0.80
CA ARG A 167 -5.93 4.37 1.82
C ARG A 167 -6.63 4.55 3.15
N SER A 168 -5.86 4.45 4.22
CA SER A 168 -6.28 4.95 5.52
C SER A 168 -6.32 6.48 5.51
N ARG A 169 -6.99 7.03 6.52
CA ARG A 169 -6.72 8.40 6.98
C ARG A 169 -5.24 8.60 7.29
N ALA A 170 -4.79 9.85 7.30
CA ALA A 170 -3.49 10.18 7.86
C ALA A 170 -3.48 9.91 9.38
N PHE A 171 -2.40 9.30 9.87
CA PHE A 171 -2.18 9.07 11.29
C PHE A 171 -0.69 9.11 11.62
N ASP A 172 -0.36 9.19 12.91
CA ASP A 172 1.03 9.16 13.39
C ASP A 172 1.31 7.81 14.09
N PRO A 173 2.11 6.90 13.50
CA PRO A 173 2.55 5.68 14.15
C PRO A 173 3.79 5.90 15.05
N GLY A 174 4.33 7.12 15.12
CA GLY A 174 5.61 7.43 15.73
C GLY A 174 6.80 7.05 14.84
N PRO A 175 8.02 7.49 15.19
CA PRO A 175 9.22 7.13 14.46
C PRO A 175 9.56 5.64 14.63
N GLY A 176 10.20 5.04 13.63
CA GLY A 176 10.77 3.70 13.71
C GLY A 176 10.18 2.70 12.72
N MET A 177 10.47 1.42 12.96
CA MET A 177 10.06 0.34 12.06
C MET A 177 8.59 -0.02 12.28
N ILE A 178 7.78 0.11 11.24
CA ILE A 178 6.37 -0.29 11.20
C ILE A 178 6.25 -1.61 10.45
N VAL A 179 5.48 -2.54 11.00
CA VAL A 179 5.05 -3.76 10.33
C VAL A 179 3.52 -3.75 10.25
N ALA A 180 2.97 -4.09 9.09
CA ALA A 180 1.54 -4.06 8.86
C ALA A 180 1.07 -5.18 7.93
N ALA A 181 -0.20 -5.57 8.10
CA ALA A 181 -0.88 -6.53 7.24
C ALA A 181 -2.28 -6.03 6.86
N VAL A 182 -2.61 -6.05 5.56
CA VAL A 182 -3.93 -5.66 5.04
C VAL A 182 -4.81 -6.89 4.88
N TYR A 183 -6.05 -6.80 5.34
CA TYR A 183 -7.04 -7.88 5.31
C TYR A 183 -8.46 -7.34 5.13
N GLY A 184 -9.40 -8.22 4.79
CA GLY A 184 -10.82 -7.89 4.70
C GLY A 184 -11.38 -8.04 3.29
N THR A 185 -12.26 -7.13 2.89
CA THR A 185 -12.99 -7.17 1.61
C THR A 185 -13.03 -5.79 0.97
N LEU A 186 -13.10 -5.76 -0.36
CA LEU A 186 -13.18 -4.54 -1.15
C LEU A 186 -14.00 -4.78 -2.43
N TRP A 187 -14.80 -3.78 -2.82
CA TRP A 187 -15.48 -3.77 -4.10
C TRP A 187 -14.56 -3.30 -5.23
N HIS A 188 -14.57 -4.04 -6.33
CA HIS A 188 -13.96 -3.69 -7.59
C HIS A 188 -15.03 -3.47 -8.67
N ARG A 189 -14.66 -2.76 -9.73
CA ARG A 189 -15.47 -2.59 -10.93
C ARG A 189 -14.66 -2.76 -12.23
N TRP A 190 -15.34 -3.20 -13.29
CA TRP A 190 -14.79 -3.37 -14.63
C TRP A 190 -15.66 -2.69 -15.66
N SER A 191 -15.01 -2.02 -16.61
CA SER A 191 -15.70 -1.50 -17.78
C SER A 191 -16.30 -2.66 -18.59
N VAL A 192 -17.60 -2.60 -18.83
CA VAL A 192 -18.36 -3.52 -19.66
C VAL A 192 -19.26 -2.73 -20.60
N PRO A 193 -19.75 -3.30 -21.71
CA PRO A 193 -20.72 -2.61 -22.57
C PRO A 193 -21.97 -2.19 -21.78
N VAL A 194 -22.43 -0.96 -22.04
CA VAL A 194 -23.67 -0.44 -21.45
C VAL A 194 -24.84 -1.33 -21.86
N SER A 195 -25.62 -1.77 -20.88
CA SER A 195 -26.78 -2.65 -21.05
C SER A 195 -27.79 -2.41 -19.93
N GLU A 196 -28.96 -3.05 -19.99
CA GLU A 196 -29.94 -2.99 -18.89
C GLU A 196 -29.38 -3.52 -17.57
N ALA A 197 -28.53 -4.56 -17.63
CA ALA A 197 -27.85 -5.13 -16.45
C ALA A 197 -26.68 -4.26 -15.95
N HIS A 198 -26.10 -3.43 -16.81
CA HIS A 198 -24.95 -2.56 -16.50
C HIS A 198 -25.19 -1.15 -17.05
N PRO A 199 -26.14 -0.39 -16.47
CA PRO A 199 -26.57 0.90 -17.02
C PRO A 199 -25.47 1.98 -16.94
N ASP A 200 -24.54 1.85 -16.01
CA ASP A 200 -23.37 2.72 -15.85
C ASP A 200 -22.12 2.23 -16.60
N GLY A 201 -22.25 1.12 -17.35
CA GLY A 201 -21.12 0.51 -18.07
C GLY A 201 -20.13 -0.19 -17.14
N PHE A 202 -20.54 -0.54 -15.92
CA PHE A 202 -19.69 -1.25 -14.96
C PHE A 202 -20.32 -2.55 -14.45
N GLN A 203 -19.49 -3.58 -14.35
CA GLN A 203 -19.76 -4.76 -13.53
C GLN A 203 -19.03 -4.58 -12.19
N TYR A 204 -19.70 -4.89 -11.09
CA TYR A 204 -19.15 -4.78 -9.74
C TYR A 204 -18.99 -6.17 -9.11
N LEU A 205 -17.82 -6.44 -8.52
CA LEU A 205 -17.57 -7.68 -7.78
C LEU A 205 -16.85 -7.37 -6.47
N ARG A 206 -17.25 -8.05 -5.40
CA ARG A 206 -16.60 -7.94 -4.10
C ARG A 206 -15.52 -8.99 -4.00
N GLY A 207 -14.29 -8.55 -3.77
CA GLY A 207 -13.17 -9.41 -3.47
C GLY A 207 -12.98 -9.57 -1.97
N THR A 208 -12.56 -10.77 -1.57
CA THR A 208 -12.08 -11.09 -0.24
C THR A 208 -10.58 -11.27 -0.30
N ILE A 209 -9.86 -10.65 0.64
CA ILE A 209 -8.44 -10.89 0.84
C ILE A 209 -8.26 -12.24 1.54
N ASN A 210 -8.07 -13.30 0.75
CA ASN A 210 -7.97 -14.68 1.22
C ASN A 210 -6.56 -14.98 1.76
N PHE A 211 -5.54 -14.26 1.30
CA PHE A 211 -4.23 -14.20 1.93
C PHE A 211 -3.88 -12.73 2.19
N PRO A 212 -3.65 -12.31 3.45
CA PRO A 212 -3.32 -10.93 3.74
C PRO A 212 -1.93 -10.58 3.21
N SER A 213 -1.71 -9.30 2.96
CA SER A 213 -0.36 -8.83 2.70
C SER A 213 0.44 -8.70 4.00
N LEU A 214 1.76 -8.59 3.87
CA LEU A 214 2.66 -8.26 4.97
C LEU A 214 3.75 -7.33 4.46
N GLY A 215 3.98 -6.25 5.16
CA GLY A 215 5.19 -5.48 4.93
C GLY A 215 5.76 -4.75 6.13
N ALA A 216 7.04 -4.39 5.99
CA ALA A 216 7.83 -3.69 6.96
C ALA A 216 8.53 -2.48 6.33
N LEU A 217 8.59 -1.38 7.08
CA LEU A 217 9.11 -0.09 6.61
C LEU A 217 9.60 0.76 7.77
N TYR A 218 10.40 1.78 7.49
CA TYR A 218 10.79 2.80 8.45
C TYR A 218 10.00 4.09 8.24
N ASN A 219 9.43 4.64 9.31
CA ASN A 219 8.81 5.96 9.38
C ASN A 219 9.70 6.96 10.13
#